data_AF-A0A017T6S0-F1
#
_entry.id   AF-A0A017T6S0-F1
#
_cell.length_a   1.000
_cell.length_b   1.000
_cell.length_c   1.000
_cell.angle_alpha   90.00
_cell.angle_beta   90.00
_cell.angle_gamma   90.00
#
_symmetry.space_group_name_H-M   'P 1'
#
loop_
_entity.id
_entity.type
_entity.pdbx_description
1 polymer ?
#
loop_
_entity_poly.entity_id
_entity_poly.type
_entity_poly.pdbx_seq_one_letter_code
_entity_poly.pdbx_strand_id
1 'polypeptide(L)'
;MPSRDLVRRVLIAGFAVACLAGAAFSATVGCSGWDPSSPFERNSPAVNEAIEHLDAGRIEPAEEVLTRYLGTGQCSDAGIGLPDAVRQKPNGSFDLGLTLFYMAERYGRRFGEEELGDAGAEEDDPQAAQRAVEIECALILVQAIAADPTVPADLRARARYLAGNLEFMRRRYKEAVAFYDQALAIIPGILEEAGGDGIGRDTAWNRAIALRRIEDQERDAAPDAPPDSPPPPPDGGEDGGDDGGGDDGGDDGGNDAGDDGGDDGGNDGGGEDAGDDGGPQDQQPDAGGDDGGSQDAGGQPPPQQPPPQSAQEARQDERVLDQLEEAPTYQEEEAKNRGVRRGRAVMEDK
;
A
#
# COMPACT_ATOMS: atom_id res chain seq x y z
N MET A 1 -23.96 -72.40 18.47
CA MET A 1 -22.65 -71.72 18.27
C MET A 1 -22.43 -71.58 16.78
N PRO A 2 -22.58 -70.37 16.19
CA PRO A 2 -22.36 -70.20 14.76
C PRO A 2 -20.87 -70.36 14.44
N SER A 3 -20.58 -71.10 13.36
CA SER A 3 -19.24 -71.47 12.91
C SER A 3 -18.39 -70.21 12.66
N ARG A 4 -17.18 -70.21 13.25
CA ARG A 4 -16.16 -69.15 13.12
C ARG A 4 -15.83 -68.80 11.66
N ASP A 5 -16.11 -69.70 10.72
CA ASP A 5 -15.88 -69.48 9.29
C ASP A 5 -16.85 -68.48 8.65
N LEU A 6 -18.07 -68.36 9.18
CA LEU A 6 -19.08 -67.47 8.61
C LEU A 6 -18.79 -66.01 8.96
N VAL A 7 -18.31 -65.76 10.18
CA VAL A 7 -17.88 -64.43 10.65
C VAL A 7 -16.67 -63.94 9.85
N ARG A 8 -15.72 -64.83 9.53
CA ARG A 8 -14.51 -64.48 8.78
C ARG A 8 -14.81 -64.11 7.32
N ARG A 9 -15.79 -64.78 6.68
CA ARG A 9 -16.20 -64.48 5.30
C ARG A 9 -16.98 -63.17 5.20
N VAL A 10 -17.82 -62.86 6.19
CA VAL A 10 -18.55 -61.58 6.24
C VAL A 10 -17.61 -60.40 6.47
N LEU A 11 -16.60 -60.54 7.33
CA LEU A 11 -15.60 -59.49 7.57
C LEU A 11 -14.71 -59.22 6.35
N ILE A 12 -14.30 -60.26 5.62
CA ILE A 12 -13.49 -60.09 4.40
C ILE A 12 -14.32 -59.45 3.27
N ALA A 13 -15.59 -59.83 3.11
CA ALA A 13 -16.48 -59.21 2.14
C ALA A 13 -16.80 -57.74 2.48
N GLY A 14 -16.98 -57.41 3.77
CA GLY A 14 -17.18 -56.03 4.22
C GLY A 14 -15.97 -55.13 3.97
N PHE A 15 -14.75 -55.65 4.15
CA PHE A 15 -13.52 -54.89 3.90
C PHE A 15 -13.28 -54.65 2.40
N ALA A 16 -13.59 -55.63 1.54
CA ALA A 16 -13.47 -55.47 0.09
C ALA A 16 -14.49 -54.46 -0.49
N VAL A 17 -15.70 -54.40 0.06
CA VAL A 17 -16.71 -53.39 -0.32
C VAL A 17 -16.32 -52.00 0.17
N ALA A 18 -15.71 -51.88 1.36
CA ALA A 18 -15.19 -50.61 1.86
C ALA A 18 -14.02 -50.05 1.02
N CYS A 19 -13.13 -50.91 0.52
CA CYS A 19 -12.04 -50.47 -0.36
C CYS A 19 -12.52 -50.06 -1.77
N LEU A 20 -13.56 -50.70 -2.31
CA LEU A 20 -14.14 -50.30 -3.61
C LEU A 20 -15.02 -49.04 -3.50
N ALA A 21 -15.65 -48.78 -2.35
CA ALA A 21 -16.34 -47.51 -2.09
C ALA A 21 -15.37 -46.34 -1.83
N GLY A 22 -14.18 -46.60 -1.27
CA GLY A 22 -13.15 -45.57 -1.06
C GLY A 22 -12.46 -45.10 -2.35
N ALA A 23 -12.29 -45.98 -3.35
CA ALA A 23 -11.65 -45.62 -4.61
C ALA A 23 -12.54 -44.72 -5.52
N ALA A 24 -13.85 -44.71 -5.31
CA ALA A 24 -14.77 -43.85 -6.06
C ALA A 24 -14.87 -42.41 -5.49
N PHE A 25 -14.45 -42.19 -4.24
CA PHE A 25 -14.53 -40.87 -3.60
C PHE A 25 -13.21 -40.09 -3.63
N SER A 26 -12.08 -40.74 -3.99
CA SER A 26 -10.78 -40.07 -4.13
C SER A 26 -10.59 -39.33 -5.46
N ALA A 27 -11.59 -39.36 -6.35
CA ALA A 27 -11.55 -38.62 -7.61
C ALA A 27 -12.11 -37.18 -7.50
N THR A 28 -12.60 -36.75 -6.34
CA THR A 28 -13.24 -35.43 -6.17
C THR A 28 -12.47 -34.45 -5.29
N VAL A 29 -11.25 -34.80 -4.87
CA VAL A 29 -10.35 -33.91 -4.10
C VAL A 29 -9.06 -33.75 -4.89
N GLY A 30 -9.08 -32.84 -5.87
CA GLY A 30 -7.91 -32.55 -6.70
C GLY A 30 -8.12 -31.60 -7.88
N CYS A 31 -9.32 -31.08 -8.12
CA CYS A 31 -9.57 -30.06 -9.14
C CYS A 31 -10.48 -28.96 -8.58
N SER A 32 -9.94 -28.16 -7.66
CA SER A 32 -10.59 -26.93 -7.20
C SER A 32 -10.65 -25.93 -8.37
N GLY A 33 -11.73 -25.97 -9.14
CA GLY A 33 -12.01 -25.00 -10.22
C GLY A 33 -12.45 -25.56 -11.57
N TRP A 34 -12.67 -26.87 -11.70
CA TRP A 34 -13.16 -27.45 -12.96
C TRP A 34 -14.70 -27.42 -13.00
N ASP A 35 -15.26 -26.55 -13.84
CA ASP A 35 -16.67 -26.62 -14.25
C ASP A 35 -16.81 -27.54 -15.48
N PRO A 36 -17.53 -28.67 -15.39
CA PRO A 36 -17.76 -29.58 -16.51
C PRO A 36 -18.49 -28.93 -17.69
N SER A 37 -19.22 -27.83 -17.47
CA SER A 37 -19.97 -27.11 -18.50
C SER A 37 -19.12 -26.10 -19.28
N SER A 38 -17.96 -25.72 -18.74
CA SER A 38 -17.04 -24.75 -19.32
C SER A 38 -15.55 -25.13 -19.07
N PRO A 39 -15.11 -26.33 -19.49
CA PRO A 39 -13.79 -26.89 -19.15
C PRO A 39 -12.57 -26.13 -19.70
N PHE A 40 -12.80 -25.04 -20.46
CA PHE A 40 -11.78 -24.34 -21.22
C PHE A 40 -11.86 -22.81 -21.12
N GLU A 41 -12.58 -22.22 -20.16
CA GLU A 41 -12.67 -20.74 -20.11
C GLU A 41 -11.32 -20.05 -19.87
N ARG A 42 -10.38 -20.71 -19.17
CA ARG A 42 -8.97 -20.28 -19.08
C ARG A 42 -8.12 -20.65 -20.29
N ASN A 43 -8.63 -21.54 -21.15
CA ASN A 43 -8.00 -22.00 -22.40
C ASN A 43 -8.72 -21.42 -23.63
N SER A 44 -9.37 -20.26 -23.50
CA SER A 44 -9.97 -19.62 -24.67
C SER A 44 -8.85 -19.08 -25.56
N PRO A 45 -8.94 -19.23 -26.90
CA PRO A 45 -7.91 -18.72 -27.80
C PRO A 45 -7.66 -17.21 -27.63
N ALA A 46 -8.71 -16.44 -27.34
CA ALA A 46 -8.60 -15.00 -27.11
C ALA A 46 -7.84 -14.67 -25.81
N VAL A 47 -8.09 -15.39 -24.72
CA VAL A 47 -7.34 -15.18 -23.47
C VAL A 47 -5.88 -15.57 -23.65
N ASN A 48 -5.59 -16.68 -24.36
CA ASN A 48 -4.21 -17.07 -24.66
C ASN A 48 -3.49 -16.01 -25.51
N GLU A 49 -4.15 -15.49 -26.54
CA GLU A 49 -3.62 -14.40 -27.37
C GLU A 49 -3.32 -13.15 -26.53
N ALA A 50 -4.22 -12.76 -25.62
CA ALA A 50 -4.00 -11.64 -24.72
C ALA A 50 -2.81 -11.86 -23.77
N ILE A 51 -2.64 -13.08 -23.23
CA ILE A 51 -1.48 -13.44 -22.41
C ILE A 51 -0.18 -13.34 -23.23
N GLU A 52 -0.16 -13.84 -24.47
CA GLU A 52 0.99 -13.70 -25.36
C GLU A 52 1.33 -12.22 -25.66
N HIS A 53 0.32 -11.35 -25.71
CA HIS A 53 0.50 -9.91 -25.81
C HIS A 53 1.12 -9.31 -24.54
N LEU A 54 0.61 -9.67 -23.36
CA LEU A 54 1.14 -9.22 -22.06
C LEU A 54 2.59 -9.70 -21.83
N ASP A 55 2.88 -10.97 -22.09
CA ASP A 55 4.23 -11.55 -21.96
C ASP A 55 5.24 -10.86 -22.88
N ALA A 56 4.78 -10.33 -24.00
CA ALA A 56 5.60 -9.57 -24.93
C ALA A 56 5.61 -8.05 -24.66
N GLY A 57 5.00 -7.58 -23.56
CA GLY A 57 4.91 -6.17 -23.19
C GLY A 57 4.02 -5.33 -24.10
N ARG A 58 3.14 -5.95 -24.90
CA ARG A 58 2.16 -5.29 -25.77
C ARG A 58 0.83 -5.16 -25.05
N ILE A 59 0.67 -4.12 -24.23
CA ILE A 59 -0.46 -3.99 -23.32
C ILE A 59 -1.75 -3.61 -24.07
N GLU A 60 -1.69 -2.65 -24.99
CA GLU A 60 -2.87 -2.16 -25.71
C GLU A 60 -3.55 -3.25 -26.58
N PRO A 61 -2.80 -4.11 -27.31
CA PRO A 61 -3.41 -5.25 -27.99
C PRO A 61 -4.04 -6.26 -27.04
N ALA A 62 -3.45 -6.49 -25.86
CA ALA A 62 -4.05 -7.37 -24.86
C ALA A 62 -5.40 -6.83 -24.37
N GLU A 63 -5.48 -5.50 -24.13
CA GLU A 63 -6.72 -4.83 -23.76
C GLU A 63 -7.78 -4.98 -24.85
N GLU A 64 -7.42 -4.75 -26.11
CA GLU A 64 -8.34 -4.87 -27.24
C GLU A 64 -8.94 -6.29 -27.35
N VAL A 65 -8.10 -7.31 -27.18
CA VAL A 65 -8.54 -8.72 -27.24
C VAL A 65 -9.47 -9.04 -26.06
N LEU A 66 -9.10 -8.65 -24.85
CA LEU A 66 -9.86 -8.96 -23.64
C LEU A 66 -11.18 -8.19 -23.54
N THR A 67 -11.19 -6.91 -23.89
CA THR A 67 -12.41 -6.08 -23.93
C THR A 67 -13.41 -6.62 -24.96
N ARG A 68 -12.93 -7.10 -26.11
CA ARG A 68 -13.76 -7.81 -27.10
C ARG A 68 -14.27 -9.15 -26.57
N TYR A 69 -13.41 -9.93 -25.92
CA TYR A 69 -13.77 -11.25 -25.38
C TYR A 69 -14.85 -11.18 -24.28
N LEU A 70 -14.79 -10.13 -23.46
CA LEU A 70 -15.72 -9.88 -22.36
C LEU A 70 -16.90 -8.99 -22.77
N GLY A 71 -16.80 -8.25 -23.88
CA GLY A 71 -17.85 -7.33 -24.33
C GLY A 71 -17.98 -6.08 -23.44
N THR A 72 -16.92 -5.69 -22.74
CA THR A 72 -16.91 -4.56 -21.79
C THR A 72 -16.90 -3.20 -22.49
N GLY A 73 -16.41 -3.15 -23.73
CA GLY A 73 -15.95 -1.90 -24.35
C GLY A 73 -14.57 -1.48 -23.81
N GLN A 74 -13.98 -0.46 -24.41
CA GLN A 74 -12.70 0.13 -23.99
C GLN A 74 -12.88 0.88 -22.67
N CYS A 75 -11.81 0.94 -21.87
CA CYS A 75 -11.77 1.84 -20.73
C CYS A 75 -11.80 3.32 -21.20
N SER A 76 -12.54 4.17 -20.49
CA SER A 76 -12.65 5.60 -20.79
C SER A 76 -13.09 6.38 -19.55
N ASP A 77 -13.20 7.70 -19.65
CA ASP A 77 -13.75 8.56 -18.57
C ASP A 77 -15.17 8.16 -18.12
N ALA A 78 -15.93 7.46 -18.99
CA ALA A 78 -17.24 6.92 -18.65
C ALA A 78 -17.17 5.59 -17.85
N GLY A 79 -15.97 5.12 -17.56
CA GLY A 79 -15.68 3.81 -16.97
C GLY A 79 -15.63 2.69 -18.01
N ILE A 80 -15.72 1.47 -17.51
CA ILE A 80 -15.74 0.23 -18.30
C ILE A 80 -17.05 -0.51 -18.09
N GLY A 81 -17.58 -1.11 -19.16
CA GLY A 81 -18.82 -1.87 -19.08
C GLY A 81 -18.69 -3.14 -18.23
N LEU A 82 -19.75 -3.46 -17.48
CA LEU A 82 -19.86 -4.70 -16.70
C LEU A 82 -20.99 -5.61 -17.23
N PRO A 83 -20.87 -6.17 -18.46
CA PRO A 83 -21.82 -7.17 -18.93
C PRO A 83 -21.73 -8.45 -18.09
N ASP A 84 -22.77 -9.30 -18.16
CA ASP A 84 -22.81 -10.59 -17.43
C ASP A 84 -21.59 -11.47 -17.71
N ALA A 85 -21.00 -11.35 -18.91
CA ALA A 85 -19.78 -12.04 -19.31
C ALA A 85 -18.60 -11.79 -18.36
N VAL A 86 -18.51 -10.63 -17.70
CA VAL A 86 -17.45 -10.32 -16.73
C VAL A 86 -17.51 -11.27 -15.53
N ARG A 87 -18.71 -11.58 -15.05
CA ARG A 87 -18.90 -12.53 -13.93
C ARG A 87 -18.83 -13.98 -14.38
N GLN A 88 -19.34 -14.27 -15.58
CA GLN A 88 -19.31 -15.61 -16.15
C GLN A 88 -17.90 -16.06 -16.55
N LYS A 89 -16.99 -15.13 -16.87
CA LYS A 89 -15.62 -15.43 -17.33
C LYS A 89 -14.56 -14.79 -16.42
N PRO A 90 -14.51 -15.15 -15.13
CA PRO A 90 -13.76 -14.39 -14.13
C PRO A 90 -12.24 -14.40 -14.36
N ASN A 91 -11.69 -15.42 -15.01
CA ASN A 91 -10.27 -15.43 -15.39
C ASN A 91 -9.95 -14.32 -16.40
N GLY A 92 -10.69 -14.24 -17.50
CA GLY A 92 -10.48 -13.18 -18.50
C GLY A 92 -10.73 -11.79 -17.91
N SER A 93 -11.69 -11.65 -17.01
CA SER A 93 -11.94 -10.40 -16.28
C SER A 93 -10.77 -10.00 -15.37
N PHE A 94 -10.16 -10.97 -14.69
CA PHE A 94 -8.96 -10.74 -13.91
C PHE A 94 -7.78 -10.33 -14.79
N ASP A 95 -7.58 -11.01 -15.93
CA ASP A 95 -6.51 -10.70 -16.88
C ASP A 95 -6.70 -9.30 -17.50
N LEU A 96 -7.95 -8.87 -17.74
CA LEU A 96 -8.24 -7.50 -18.17
C LEU A 96 -7.92 -6.49 -17.07
N GLY A 97 -8.27 -6.80 -15.81
CA GLY A 97 -7.88 -5.98 -14.66
C GLY A 97 -6.35 -5.83 -14.54
N LEU A 98 -5.58 -6.90 -14.75
CA LEU A 98 -4.12 -6.85 -14.80
C LEU A 98 -3.59 -6.02 -15.97
N THR A 99 -4.21 -6.15 -17.14
CA THR A 99 -3.85 -5.38 -18.33
C THR A 99 -3.99 -3.88 -18.07
N LEU A 100 -5.12 -3.46 -17.50
CA LEU A 100 -5.39 -2.07 -17.14
C LEU A 100 -4.46 -1.58 -16.01
N PHE A 101 -4.13 -2.44 -15.04
CA PHE A 101 -3.09 -2.14 -14.04
C PHE A 101 -1.74 -1.81 -14.71
N TYR A 102 -1.29 -2.63 -15.67
CA TYR A 102 -0.04 -2.35 -16.39
C TYR A 102 -0.12 -1.10 -17.27
N MET A 103 -1.30 -0.77 -17.82
CA MET A 103 -1.50 0.52 -18.50
C MET A 103 -1.38 1.70 -17.53
N ALA A 104 -1.97 1.59 -16.34
CA ALA A 104 -1.84 2.61 -15.30
C ALA A 104 -0.38 2.84 -14.88
N GLU A 105 0.43 1.78 -14.78
CA GLU A 105 1.87 1.88 -14.49
C GLU A 105 2.69 2.56 -15.59
N ARG A 106 2.16 2.69 -16.82
CA ARG A 106 2.80 3.42 -17.91
C ARG A 106 2.57 4.93 -17.83
N TYR A 107 1.42 5.34 -17.28
CA TYR A 107 0.98 6.73 -17.21
C TYR A 107 1.40 7.45 -15.91
N GLY A 108 2.25 6.83 -15.09
CA GLY A 108 2.77 7.47 -13.89
C GLY A 108 3.86 6.62 -13.26
N ARG A 109 4.16 6.87 -11.98
CA ARG A 109 5.14 6.07 -11.24
C ARG A 109 4.68 4.62 -11.11
N ARG A 110 5.64 3.72 -11.24
CA ARG A 110 5.44 2.28 -11.03
C ARG A 110 5.11 2.01 -9.57
N PHE A 111 4.36 0.94 -9.35
CA PHE A 111 4.09 0.49 -8.00
C PHE A 111 5.41 0.23 -7.26
N GLY A 112 5.62 0.92 -6.13
CA GLY A 112 6.83 0.81 -5.32
C GLY A 112 7.92 1.87 -5.58
N GLU A 113 7.78 2.71 -6.62
CA GLU A 113 8.72 3.82 -6.92
C GLU A 113 8.23 5.20 -6.40
N GLU A 114 7.16 5.20 -5.61
CA GLU A 114 6.48 6.40 -5.10
C GLU A 114 7.40 7.34 -4.27
N GLU A 115 8.43 6.79 -3.61
CA GLU A 115 9.38 7.53 -2.76
C GLU A 115 10.41 8.36 -3.52
N LEU A 116 10.65 8.06 -4.79
CA LEU A 116 11.78 8.64 -5.54
C LEU A 116 11.46 10.00 -6.18
N GLY A 117 10.28 10.58 -5.94
CA GLY A 117 9.89 11.84 -6.56
C GLY A 117 9.21 12.80 -5.60
N ASP A 118 9.43 14.09 -5.83
CA ASP A 118 8.85 15.21 -5.08
C ASP A 118 7.31 15.12 -5.09
N ALA A 119 6.68 15.35 -3.94
CA ALA A 119 5.24 15.15 -3.74
C ALA A 119 4.37 16.02 -4.65
N GLY A 120 4.90 17.14 -5.16
CA GLY A 120 4.23 18.03 -6.11
C GLY A 120 4.36 17.65 -7.59
N ALA A 121 5.22 16.69 -7.96
CA ALA A 121 5.47 16.36 -9.37
C ALA A 121 4.35 15.53 -10.03
N GLU A 122 3.45 14.95 -9.23
CA GLU A 122 2.37 14.07 -9.73
C GLU A 122 1.09 14.84 -10.06
N GLU A 123 0.88 16.03 -9.47
CA GLU A 123 -0.26 16.90 -9.78
C GLU A 123 -0.09 17.62 -11.13
N ASP A 124 1.16 17.86 -11.54
CA ASP A 124 1.51 18.45 -12.84
C ASP A 124 1.78 17.39 -13.93
N ASP A 125 1.60 16.09 -13.64
CA ASP A 125 1.79 15.04 -14.64
C ASP A 125 0.60 15.02 -15.62
N PRO A 126 0.79 15.37 -16.91
CA PRO A 126 -0.28 15.35 -17.90
C PRO A 126 -0.87 13.96 -18.13
N GLN A 127 -0.24 12.89 -17.63
CA GLN A 127 -0.69 11.51 -17.72
C GLN A 127 -1.44 11.02 -16.47
N ALA A 128 -1.45 11.80 -15.37
CA ALA A 128 -2.12 11.42 -14.13
C ALA A 128 -3.63 11.16 -14.32
N ALA A 129 -4.28 11.93 -15.22
CA ALA A 129 -5.68 11.73 -15.55
C ALA A 129 -5.92 10.38 -16.25
N GLN A 130 -5.09 10.02 -17.24
CA GLN A 130 -5.18 8.71 -17.89
C GLN A 130 -4.91 7.60 -16.89
N ARG A 131 -3.89 7.74 -16.04
CA ARG A 131 -3.62 6.77 -14.98
C ARG A 131 -4.83 6.55 -14.07
N ALA A 132 -5.51 7.62 -13.65
CA ALA A 132 -6.69 7.53 -12.80
C ALA A 132 -7.84 6.76 -13.47
N VAL A 133 -8.06 7.00 -14.77
CA VAL A 133 -9.08 6.31 -15.58
C VAL A 133 -8.79 4.80 -15.65
N GLU A 134 -7.55 4.42 -15.97
CA GLU A 134 -7.15 3.01 -16.04
C GLU A 134 -7.33 2.29 -14.69
N ILE A 135 -6.91 2.96 -13.60
CA ILE A 135 -7.07 2.41 -12.24
C ILE A 135 -8.55 2.20 -11.91
N GLU A 136 -9.41 3.15 -12.25
CA GLU A 136 -10.84 3.06 -11.96
C GLU A 136 -11.51 1.93 -12.75
N CYS A 137 -11.21 1.79 -14.05
CA CYS A 137 -11.69 0.66 -14.85
C CYS A 137 -11.20 -0.69 -14.31
N ALA A 138 -9.92 -0.77 -13.91
CA ALA A 138 -9.37 -1.99 -13.33
C ALA A 138 -10.10 -2.37 -12.03
N LEU A 139 -10.32 -1.39 -11.13
CA LEU A 139 -11.05 -1.57 -9.87
C LEU A 139 -12.48 -2.09 -10.10
N ILE A 140 -13.20 -1.52 -11.08
CA ILE A 140 -14.56 -1.95 -11.44
C ILE A 140 -14.59 -3.45 -11.78
N LEU A 141 -13.63 -3.93 -12.58
CA LEU A 141 -13.56 -5.33 -12.99
C LEU A 141 -13.17 -6.26 -11.84
N VAL A 142 -12.06 -5.96 -11.14
CA VAL A 142 -11.55 -6.88 -10.11
C VAL A 142 -12.43 -6.93 -8.88
N GLN A 143 -13.10 -5.83 -8.52
CA GLN A 143 -14.07 -5.85 -7.43
C GLN A 143 -15.31 -6.66 -7.79
N ALA A 144 -15.77 -6.61 -9.04
CA ALA A 144 -16.91 -7.41 -9.49
C ALA A 144 -16.67 -8.92 -9.32
N ILE A 145 -15.48 -9.41 -9.66
CA ILE A 145 -15.12 -10.82 -9.48
C ILE A 145 -14.74 -11.15 -8.02
N ALA A 146 -14.15 -10.22 -7.27
CA ALA A 146 -13.80 -10.44 -5.87
C ALA A 146 -15.04 -10.60 -4.97
N ALA A 147 -16.11 -9.86 -5.28
CA ALA A 147 -17.36 -9.86 -4.53
C ALA A 147 -18.28 -11.04 -4.87
N ASP A 148 -18.08 -11.69 -6.01
CA ASP A 148 -18.94 -12.79 -6.46
C ASP A 148 -18.61 -14.10 -5.71
N PRO A 149 -19.53 -14.67 -4.91
CA PRO A 149 -19.27 -15.88 -4.16
C PRO A 149 -19.10 -17.13 -5.03
N THR A 150 -19.53 -17.10 -6.29
CA THR A 150 -19.41 -18.20 -7.25
C THR A 150 -18.02 -18.33 -7.85
N VAL A 151 -17.22 -17.25 -7.80
CA VAL A 151 -15.83 -17.25 -8.27
C VAL A 151 -14.96 -18.05 -7.30
N PRO A 152 -14.00 -18.88 -7.80
CA PRO A 152 -13.10 -19.65 -6.95
C PRO A 152 -12.35 -18.78 -5.94
N ALA A 153 -12.23 -19.26 -4.70
CA ALA A 153 -11.69 -18.48 -3.58
C ALA A 153 -10.30 -17.89 -3.87
N ASP A 154 -9.40 -18.69 -4.45
CA ASP A 154 -8.06 -18.24 -4.85
C ASP A 154 -8.11 -17.06 -5.83
N LEU A 155 -8.93 -17.13 -6.88
CA LEU A 155 -9.07 -16.04 -7.85
C LEU A 155 -9.68 -14.79 -7.19
N ARG A 156 -10.64 -14.95 -6.28
CA ARG A 156 -11.19 -13.82 -5.52
C ARG A 156 -10.14 -13.18 -4.60
N ALA A 157 -9.20 -13.96 -4.09
CA ALA A 157 -8.12 -13.45 -3.24
C ALA A 157 -7.10 -12.68 -4.08
N ARG A 158 -6.71 -13.21 -5.24
CA ARG A 158 -5.87 -12.51 -6.23
C ARG A 158 -6.51 -11.21 -6.71
N ALA A 159 -7.82 -11.21 -6.97
CA ALA A 159 -8.56 -10.01 -7.35
C ALA A 159 -8.56 -8.94 -6.25
N ARG A 160 -8.70 -9.34 -4.97
CA ARG A 160 -8.57 -8.44 -3.82
C ARG A 160 -7.15 -7.90 -3.67
N TYR A 161 -6.14 -8.76 -3.85
CA TYR A 161 -4.76 -8.33 -3.85
C TYR A 161 -4.51 -7.26 -4.93
N LEU A 162 -4.99 -7.48 -6.16
CA LEU A 162 -4.88 -6.48 -7.23
C LEU A 162 -5.64 -5.19 -6.90
N ALA A 163 -6.85 -5.28 -6.33
CA ALA A 163 -7.61 -4.11 -5.87
C ALA A 163 -6.82 -3.29 -4.81
N GLY A 164 -6.13 -3.97 -3.88
CA GLY A 164 -5.25 -3.32 -2.92
C GLY A 164 -4.08 -2.60 -3.59
N ASN A 165 -3.44 -3.21 -4.59
CA ASN A 165 -2.37 -2.58 -5.35
C ASN A 165 -2.87 -1.33 -6.13
N LEU A 166 -4.08 -1.41 -6.69
CA LEU A 166 -4.73 -0.29 -7.39
C LEU A 166 -5.06 0.88 -6.44
N GLU A 167 -5.60 0.62 -5.25
CA GLU A 167 -5.86 1.68 -4.26
C GLU A 167 -4.55 2.27 -3.70
N PHE A 168 -3.52 1.44 -3.53
CA PHE A 168 -2.19 1.91 -3.13
C PHE A 168 -1.63 2.90 -4.15
N MET A 169 -1.77 2.63 -5.46
CA MET A 169 -1.38 3.55 -6.53
C MET A 169 -2.15 4.88 -6.50
N ARG A 170 -3.36 4.92 -5.92
CA ARG A 170 -4.13 6.16 -5.69
C ARG A 170 -3.77 6.86 -4.38
N ARG A 171 -2.76 6.37 -3.65
CA ARG A 171 -2.39 6.79 -2.29
C ARG A 171 -3.53 6.63 -1.27
N ARG A 172 -4.50 5.77 -1.59
CA ARG A 172 -5.64 5.40 -0.72
C ARG A 172 -5.24 4.22 0.15
N TYR A 173 -4.27 4.46 1.03
CA TYR A 173 -3.60 3.39 1.75
C TYR A 173 -4.54 2.66 2.74
N LYS A 174 -5.53 3.35 3.30
CA LYS A 174 -6.54 2.75 4.20
C LYS A 174 -7.41 1.75 3.44
N GLU A 175 -7.85 2.11 2.24
CA GLU A 175 -8.59 1.26 1.32
C GLU A 175 -7.73 0.09 0.82
N ALA A 176 -6.46 0.34 0.50
CA ALA A 176 -5.51 -0.69 0.10
C ALA A 176 -5.35 -1.76 1.20
N VAL A 177 -5.14 -1.35 2.46
CA VAL A 177 -5.07 -2.25 3.61
C VAL A 177 -6.34 -3.07 3.75
N ALA A 178 -7.52 -2.46 3.59
CA ALA A 178 -8.80 -3.18 3.67
C ALA A 178 -8.92 -4.28 2.60
N PHE A 179 -8.44 -4.05 1.38
CA PHE A 179 -8.41 -5.09 0.35
C PHE A 179 -7.37 -6.18 0.63
N TYR A 180 -6.18 -5.81 1.10
CA TYR A 180 -5.16 -6.77 1.49
C TYR A 180 -5.61 -7.66 2.66
N ASP A 181 -6.29 -7.09 3.66
CA ASP A 181 -6.88 -7.85 4.77
C ASP A 181 -7.88 -8.90 4.27
N GLN A 182 -8.75 -8.52 3.32
CA GLN A 182 -9.69 -9.46 2.74
C GLN A 182 -9.00 -10.54 1.88
N ALA A 183 -7.89 -10.22 1.21
CA ALA A 183 -7.09 -11.22 0.48
C ALA A 183 -6.42 -12.20 1.48
N LEU A 184 -5.77 -11.70 2.52
CA LEU A 184 -5.10 -12.51 3.55
C LEU A 184 -6.04 -13.42 4.34
N ALA A 185 -7.32 -13.03 4.46
CA ALA A 185 -8.35 -13.88 5.03
C ALA A 185 -8.62 -15.16 4.20
N ILE A 186 -8.24 -15.17 2.91
CA ILE A 186 -8.40 -16.32 2.00
C ILE A 186 -7.06 -17.01 1.74
N ILE A 187 -6.01 -16.24 1.44
CA ILE A 187 -4.65 -16.72 1.17
C ILE A 187 -3.69 -16.17 2.25
N PRO A 188 -3.43 -16.94 3.32
CA PRO A 188 -2.55 -16.48 4.39
C PRO A 188 -1.13 -16.16 3.90
N GLY A 189 -0.50 -15.14 4.49
CA GLY A 189 0.88 -14.73 4.19
C GLY A 189 1.95 -15.65 4.78
N ILE A 190 1.80 -16.95 4.57
CA ILE A 190 2.77 -17.97 4.97
C ILE A 190 3.85 -18.06 3.88
N LEU A 191 5.09 -18.32 4.28
CA LEU A 191 6.19 -18.54 3.33
C LEU A 191 5.94 -19.77 2.44
N GLU A 192 6.37 -19.72 1.18
CA GLU A 192 6.20 -20.83 0.24
C GLU A 192 6.88 -22.11 0.74
N GLU A 193 8.04 -22.00 1.41
CA GLU A 193 8.75 -23.13 2.02
C GLU A 193 7.95 -23.79 3.15
N ALA A 194 7.03 -23.04 3.78
CA ALA A 194 6.11 -23.53 4.79
C ALA A 194 4.73 -23.92 4.21
N GLY A 195 4.62 -24.01 2.88
CA GLY A 195 3.40 -24.39 2.17
C GLY A 195 2.40 -23.25 1.95
N GLY A 196 2.86 -22.00 2.02
CA GLY A 196 2.04 -20.82 1.70
C GLY A 196 1.93 -20.51 0.21
N ASP A 197 1.06 -19.56 -0.13
CA ASP A 197 0.92 -19.00 -1.48
C ASP A 197 1.79 -17.75 -1.61
N GLY A 198 2.57 -17.64 -2.69
CA GLY A 198 3.42 -16.47 -2.95
C GLY A 198 2.64 -15.14 -2.94
N ILE A 199 1.41 -15.13 -3.46
CA ILE A 199 0.54 -13.94 -3.40
C ILE A 199 0.16 -13.60 -1.97
N GLY A 200 -0.05 -14.59 -1.10
CA GLY A 200 -0.33 -14.33 0.32
C GLY A 200 0.84 -13.60 0.97
N ARG A 201 2.07 -14.05 0.73
CA ARG A 201 3.29 -13.38 1.22
C ARG A 201 3.39 -11.96 0.67
N ASP A 202 3.22 -11.78 -0.63
CA ASP A 202 3.34 -10.48 -1.30
C ASP A 202 2.22 -9.52 -0.83
N THR A 203 1.04 -10.04 -0.55
CA THR A 203 -0.08 -9.29 0.06
C THR A 203 0.29 -8.79 1.45
N ALA A 204 0.85 -9.66 2.31
CA ALA A 204 1.27 -9.28 3.65
C ALA A 204 2.36 -8.21 3.64
N TRP A 205 3.31 -8.32 2.70
CA TRP A 205 4.34 -7.33 2.46
C TRP A 205 3.76 -5.97 2.03
N ASN A 206 2.92 -5.95 0.98
CA ASN A 206 2.31 -4.71 0.49
C ASN A 206 1.41 -4.05 1.54
N ARG A 207 0.72 -4.85 2.35
CA ARG A 207 -0.04 -4.36 3.50
C ARG A 207 0.84 -3.66 4.53
N ALA A 208 1.99 -4.22 4.87
CA ALA A 208 2.92 -3.61 5.82
C ALA A 208 3.44 -2.27 5.28
N ILE A 209 3.75 -2.18 3.99
CA ILE A 209 4.13 -0.93 3.34
C ILE A 209 2.98 0.09 3.44
N ALA A 210 1.75 -0.31 3.09
CA ALA A 210 0.59 0.57 3.15
C ALA A 210 0.33 1.11 4.57
N LEU A 211 0.51 0.29 5.60
CA LEU A 211 0.41 0.73 7.00
C LEU A 211 1.48 1.77 7.36
N ARG A 212 2.74 1.53 6.97
CA ARG A 212 3.81 2.51 7.16
C ARG A 212 3.49 3.84 6.48
N ARG A 213 2.90 3.80 5.28
CA ARG A 213 2.48 5.02 4.56
C ARG A 213 1.37 5.79 5.28
N ILE A 214 0.43 5.09 5.92
CA ILE A 214 -0.60 5.72 6.75
C ILE A 214 0.07 6.45 7.91
N GLU A 215 1.00 5.81 8.61
CA GLU A 215 1.75 6.41 9.72
C GLU A 215 2.55 7.64 9.27
N ASP A 216 3.21 7.57 8.11
CA ASP A 216 3.95 8.69 7.52
C ASP A 216 3.01 9.88 7.22
N GLN A 217 1.87 9.64 6.57
CA GLN A 217 0.87 10.68 6.30
C GLN A 217 0.31 11.32 7.58
N GLU A 218 0.08 10.53 8.61
CA GLU A 218 -0.45 11.02 9.89
C GLU A 218 0.60 11.83 10.67
N ARG A 219 1.89 11.47 10.55
CA ARG A 219 2.99 12.24 11.12
C ARG A 219 3.17 13.59 10.41
N ASP A 220 3.16 13.59 9.08
CA ASP A 220 3.40 14.81 8.30
C ASP A 220 2.19 15.77 8.37
N ALA A 221 0.99 15.26 8.67
CA ALA A 221 -0.21 16.06 8.94
C ALA A 221 -0.30 16.59 10.38
N ALA A 222 0.60 16.18 11.29
CA ALA A 222 0.63 16.73 12.64
C ALA A 222 1.08 18.20 12.59
N PRO A 223 0.45 19.11 13.35
CA PRO A 223 0.91 20.48 13.44
C PRO A 223 2.38 20.48 13.90
N ASP A 224 3.25 21.20 13.18
CA ASP A 224 4.60 21.46 13.64
C ASP A 224 4.54 21.90 15.10
N ALA A 225 5.19 21.14 15.99
CA ALA A 225 5.34 21.58 17.37
C ALA A 225 5.93 23.00 17.32
N PRO A 226 5.39 23.95 18.12
CA PRO A 226 5.93 25.29 18.15
C PRO A 226 7.44 25.19 18.41
N PRO A 227 8.27 26.00 17.73
CA PRO A 227 9.72 25.89 17.84
C PRO A 227 10.12 25.89 19.31
N ASP A 228 10.76 24.81 19.76
CA ASP A 228 11.18 24.57 21.14
C ASP A 228 12.37 25.47 21.55
N SER A 229 12.54 26.60 20.89
CA SER A 229 13.55 27.60 21.21
C SER A 229 13.07 28.97 20.73
N PRO A 230 12.90 29.96 21.63
CA PRO A 230 12.77 31.34 21.19
C PRO A 230 14.01 31.69 20.36
N PRO A 231 13.87 32.49 19.28
CA PRO A 231 15.01 32.98 18.53
C PRO A 231 15.98 33.68 19.51
N PRO A 232 17.30 33.50 19.35
CA PRO A 232 18.27 34.22 20.16
C PRO A 232 17.98 35.72 20.06
N PRO A 233 18.08 36.47 21.18
CA PRO A 233 17.79 37.90 21.16
C PRO A 233 18.71 38.59 20.14
N PRO A 234 18.22 39.60 19.41
CA PRO A 234 19.07 40.40 18.55
C PRO A 234 20.13 41.08 19.42
N ASP A 235 21.41 40.86 19.09
CA ASP A 235 22.53 41.57 19.68
C ASP A 235 22.43 43.06 19.30
N GLY A 236 21.71 43.80 20.13
CA GLY A 236 21.72 45.25 20.15
C GLY A 236 22.96 45.75 20.90
N GLY A 237 23.95 46.20 20.14
CA GLY A 237 25.12 46.90 20.65
C GLY A 237 25.66 47.88 19.61
N GLU A 238 25.15 49.11 19.65
CA GLU A 238 25.69 50.28 18.96
C GLU A 238 27.04 50.74 19.54
N ASP A 239 27.78 51.41 18.65
CA ASP A 239 28.82 52.43 18.85
C ASP A 239 30.29 52.07 19.16
N GLY A 240 31.14 52.44 18.19
CA GLY A 240 32.32 53.28 18.46
C GLY A 240 33.58 52.97 17.64
N GLY A 241 33.88 53.78 16.61
CA GLY A 241 35.24 53.84 16.04
C GLY A 241 35.35 54.45 14.64
N ASP A 242 35.64 55.75 14.60
CA ASP A 242 35.87 56.65 13.47
C ASP A 242 37.13 56.32 12.61
N ASP A 243 37.23 57.05 11.50
CA ASP A 243 38.41 57.48 10.73
C ASP A 243 38.76 56.76 9.41
N GLY A 244 38.46 57.45 8.30
CA GLY A 244 39.52 57.83 7.36
C GLY A 244 39.34 57.50 5.87
N GLY A 245 38.75 58.46 5.12
CA GLY A 245 39.40 59.04 3.94
C GLY A 245 39.18 58.41 2.55
N GLY A 246 38.89 59.28 1.57
CA GLY A 246 39.43 59.16 0.21
C GLY A 246 38.44 59.12 -0.95
N ASP A 247 38.11 60.31 -1.45
CA ASP A 247 38.04 60.75 -2.86
C ASP A 247 37.39 59.92 -3.99
N ASP A 248 36.53 60.66 -4.70
CA ASP A 248 36.45 60.83 -6.16
C ASP A 248 36.01 59.70 -7.09
N GLY A 249 34.84 59.92 -7.70
CA GLY A 249 34.78 60.11 -9.15
C GLY A 249 33.94 59.13 -9.96
N GLY A 250 32.91 59.66 -10.64
CA GLY A 250 32.60 59.23 -12.02
C GLY A 250 31.16 58.82 -12.33
N ASP A 251 30.43 59.78 -12.91
CA ASP A 251 29.57 59.68 -14.10
C ASP A 251 28.25 58.86 -14.12
N ASP A 252 27.17 59.64 -14.15
CA ASP A 252 26.24 59.83 -15.28
C ASP A 252 25.37 58.68 -15.80
N GLY A 253 24.05 58.92 -15.72
CA GLY A 253 23.16 58.69 -16.85
C GLY A 253 21.71 58.31 -16.52
N GLY A 254 20.79 59.27 -16.65
CA GLY A 254 19.42 58.95 -17.11
C GLY A 254 18.24 59.56 -16.35
N ASN A 255 17.92 60.81 -16.71
CA ASN A 255 16.77 61.67 -16.40
C ASN A 255 15.36 61.05 -16.24
N ASP A 256 14.63 61.63 -15.29
CA ASP A 256 13.32 62.31 -15.34
C ASP A 256 12.14 61.71 -16.14
N ALA A 257 11.00 61.50 -15.46
CA ALA A 257 9.89 62.49 -15.40
C ALA A 257 8.50 61.85 -15.19
N GLY A 258 7.72 62.40 -14.25
CA GLY A 258 6.25 62.32 -14.15
C GLY A 258 5.76 61.33 -13.08
N ASP A 259 5.55 61.68 -11.81
CA ASP A 259 4.77 62.78 -11.19
C ASP A 259 3.25 62.53 -11.15
N ASP A 260 2.81 62.26 -9.91
CA ASP A 260 1.65 62.76 -9.17
C ASP A 260 0.17 62.46 -9.52
N GLY A 261 -0.52 62.13 -8.43
CA GLY A 261 -1.95 62.41 -8.18
C GLY A 261 -2.81 61.14 -8.10
N GLY A 262 -3.39 60.71 -6.98
CA GLY A 262 -3.79 61.43 -5.77
C GLY A 262 -5.30 61.27 -5.54
N ASP A 263 -5.65 60.99 -4.28
CA ASP A 263 -6.95 61.12 -3.60
C ASP A 263 -8.04 60.01 -3.70
N ASP A 264 -8.06 59.18 -2.65
CA ASP A 264 -8.90 59.31 -1.43
C ASP A 264 -10.44 59.38 -1.48
N GLY A 265 -11.02 58.62 -0.54
CA GLY A 265 -12.36 58.77 0.05
C GLY A 265 -13.29 57.60 -0.28
N GLY A 266 -13.71 56.71 0.63
CA GLY A 266 -13.92 56.80 2.08
C GLY A 266 -15.40 56.51 2.38
N ASN A 267 -15.69 55.62 3.34
CA ASN A 267 -16.66 55.74 4.43
C ASN A 267 -17.25 54.39 4.91
N ASP A 268 -16.68 53.88 6.02
CA ASP A 268 -17.27 53.61 7.34
C ASP A 268 -18.72 53.12 7.50
N GLY A 269 -18.83 52.12 8.39
CA GLY A 269 -20.04 51.74 9.12
C GLY A 269 -19.73 50.78 10.27
N GLY A 270 -19.26 51.32 11.40
CA GLY A 270 -19.12 50.59 12.67
C GLY A 270 -20.40 50.64 13.51
N GLY A 271 -20.44 49.79 14.54
CA GLY A 271 -21.43 49.79 15.61
C GLY A 271 -21.08 48.77 16.70
N GLU A 272 -20.58 49.27 17.83
CA GLU A 272 -20.35 48.56 19.10
C GLU A 272 -21.52 48.78 20.07
N ASP A 273 -21.63 47.87 21.06
CA ASP A 273 -22.07 48.01 22.48
C ASP A 273 -22.74 46.69 22.94
N ALA A 274 -22.36 45.95 23.99
CA ALA A 274 -21.89 46.16 25.38
C ALA A 274 -23.01 45.87 26.44
N GLY A 275 -22.64 45.11 27.49
CA GLY A 275 -23.41 44.74 28.70
C GLY A 275 -23.37 43.22 28.96
N ASP A 276 -22.54 42.64 29.82
CA ASP A 276 -22.29 42.74 31.29
C ASP A 276 -23.36 42.07 32.19
N ASP A 277 -22.84 41.49 33.28
CA ASP A 277 -23.48 41.08 34.56
C ASP A 277 -23.77 39.59 34.83
N GLY A 278 -22.90 38.98 35.65
CA GLY A 278 -23.30 38.52 36.99
C GLY A 278 -23.57 37.01 37.23
N GLY A 279 -22.70 36.37 38.02
CA GLY A 279 -22.97 35.08 38.70
C GLY A 279 -24.10 35.16 39.75
N PRO A 280 -24.42 34.07 40.50
CA PRO A 280 -23.45 33.50 41.45
C PRO A 280 -23.49 31.96 41.61
N GLN A 281 -22.49 31.51 42.38
CA GLN A 281 -22.39 30.24 43.10
C GLN A 281 -23.69 29.84 43.81
N ASP A 282 -23.96 28.53 43.89
CA ASP A 282 -24.27 27.89 45.16
C ASP A 282 -24.44 26.36 45.09
N GLN A 283 -23.89 25.72 46.12
CA GLN A 283 -24.37 24.51 46.82
C GLN A 283 -24.04 23.11 46.24
N GLN A 284 -22.91 22.60 46.73
CA GLN A 284 -22.84 21.25 47.32
C GLN A 284 -23.88 21.11 48.45
N PRO A 285 -24.38 19.89 48.70
CA PRO A 285 -24.05 19.30 50.01
C PRO A 285 -23.67 17.81 49.99
N ASP A 286 -22.86 17.50 50.98
CA ASP A 286 -22.41 16.21 51.52
C ASP A 286 -23.47 15.15 51.80
N ALA A 287 -23.05 13.88 51.74
CA ALA A 287 -23.28 12.81 52.73
C ALA A 287 -22.72 11.47 52.16
N GLY A 288 -21.95 10.59 52.80
CA GLY A 288 -21.21 10.46 54.07
C GLY A 288 -20.24 9.25 53.87
N GLY A 289 -19.05 9.15 54.50
CA GLY A 289 -18.82 8.70 55.89
C GLY A 289 -19.36 7.27 56.12
N ASP A 290 -18.65 6.23 56.58
CA ASP A 290 -17.30 6.03 57.14
C ASP A 290 -17.06 4.49 57.24
N ASP A 291 -15.89 4.11 57.74
CA ASP A 291 -15.42 2.82 58.26
C ASP A 291 -14.89 1.80 57.23
N GLY A 292 -13.62 1.40 57.20
CA GLY A 292 -12.57 1.45 58.22
C GLY A 292 -11.90 0.07 58.25
N GLY A 293 -10.60 -0.02 58.00
CA GLY A 293 -9.87 -1.28 58.13
C GLY A 293 -8.50 -1.31 57.46
N SER A 294 -7.49 -0.74 58.13
CA SER A 294 -6.08 -0.94 57.83
C SER A 294 -5.69 -2.42 57.87
N GLN A 295 -4.84 -2.85 56.93
CA GLN A 295 -3.70 -3.71 57.27
C GLN A 295 -2.58 -3.60 56.23
N ASP A 296 -1.42 -3.35 56.80
CA ASP A 296 -0.09 -3.12 56.25
C ASP A 296 0.55 -4.44 55.79
N ALA A 297 1.18 -4.50 54.60
CA ALA A 297 2.21 -5.49 54.27
C ALA A 297 2.97 -5.15 52.97
N GLY A 298 4.20 -4.65 53.13
CA GLY A 298 5.35 -5.08 52.33
C GLY A 298 5.61 -4.39 50.98
N GLY A 299 6.37 -3.29 51.01
CA GLY A 299 7.00 -2.73 49.80
C GLY A 299 8.11 -3.63 49.24
N GLN A 300 8.07 -3.87 47.93
CA GLN A 300 9.20 -4.41 47.15
C GLN A 300 10.20 -3.28 46.83
N PRO A 301 11.53 -3.54 46.85
CA PRO A 301 12.52 -2.56 46.44
C PRO A 301 12.52 -2.36 44.91
N PRO A 302 12.94 -1.19 44.40
CA PRO A 302 12.99 -0.91 42.97
C PRO A 302 14.04 -1.81 42.26
N PRO A 303 13.84 -2.14 40.98
CA PRO A 303 14.78 -2.95 40.21
C PRO A 303 16.12 -2.22 40.04
N GLN A 304 17.21 -2.96 40.23
CA GLN A 304 18.58 -2.50 40.01
C GLN A 304 18.83 -2.24 38.52
N GLN A 305 19.40 -1.08 38.20
CA GLN A 305 19.93 -0.80 36.85
C GLN A 305 21.09 -1.77 36.53
N PRO A 306 21.18 -2.30 35.30
CA PRO A 306 22.32 -3.10 34.88
C PRO A 306 23.60 -2.23 34.84
N PRO A 307 24.78 -2.83 35.06
CA PRO A 307 26.05 -2.11 35.14
C PRO A 307 26.41 -1.47 33.79
N PRO A 308 27.21 -0.38 33.78
CA PRO A 308 27.58 0.31 32.55
C PRO A 308 28.40 -0.63 31.66
N GLN A 309 27.91 -0.88 30.45
CA GLN A 309 28.65 -1.58 29.41
C GLN A 309 29.97 -0.85 29.16
N SER A 310 31.04 -1.63 29.11
CA SER A 310 32.38 -1.10 28.90
C SER A 310 32.46 -0.43 27.54
N ALA A 311 33.16 0.71 27.43
CA ALA A 311 33.30 1.48 26.18
C ALA A 311 33.95 0.70 25.01
N GLN A 312 34.35 -0.56 25.23
CA GLN A 312 34.82 -1.48 24.20
C GLN A 312 33.70 -2.29 23.54
N GLU A 313 32.56 -2.54 24.21
CA GLU A 313 31.39 -3.24 23.64
C GLU A 313 30.59 -2.30 22.73
N ALA A 314 30.37 -1.05 23.15
CA ALA A 314 29.72 -0.03 22.30
C ALA A 314 30.44 0.19 20.95
N ARG A 315 31.79 0.12 20.93
CA ARG A 315 32.60 0.25 19.71
C ARG A 315 32.65 -1.02 18.84
N GLN A 316 32.16 -2.14 19.36
CA GLN A 316 31.99 -3.36 18.58
C GLN A 316 30.61 -3.37 17.94
N ASP A 317 29.58 -2.95 18.67
CA ASP A 317 28.22 -2.82 18.17
C ASP A 317 28.13 -1.75 17.06
N GLU A 318 28.82 -0.61 17.19
CA GLU A 318 28.91 0.41 16.12
C GLU A 318 29.57 -0.14 14.83
N ARG A 319 30.60 -0.99 14.95
CA ARG A 319 31.25 -1.61 13.78
C ARG A 319 30.40 -2.71 13.13
N VAL A 320 29.55 -3.36 13.91
CA VAL A 320 28.60 -4.36 13.39
C VAL A 320 27.41 -3.66 12.72
N LEU A 321 26.98 -2.50 13.23
CA LEU A 321 25.98 -1.65 12.59
C LEU A 321 26.48 -1.04 11.27
N ASP A 322 27.71 -0.52 11.21
CA ASP A 322 28.33 -0.06 9.96
C ASP A 322 28.44 -1.20 8.91
N GLN A 323 28.75 -2.44 9.33
CA GLN A 323 28.78 -3.60 8.42
C GLN A 323 27.40 -4.09 7.98
N LEU A 324 26.35 -3.77 8.72
CA LEU A 324 24.96 -4.08 8.35
C LEU A 324 24.35 -2.99 7.45
N GLU A 325 24.82 -1.74 7.55
CA GLU A 325 24.47 -0.66 6.62
C GLU A 325 25.23 -0.76 5.29
N GLU A 326 26.43 -1.33 5.29
CA GLU A 326 27.22 -1.61 4.08
C GLU A 326 26.85 -2.93 3.38
N ALA A 327 25.81 -3.63 3.88
CA ALA A 327 25.28 -4.82 3.22
C ALA A 327 24.57 -4.39 1.92
N PRO A 328 25.00 -4.90 0.74
CA PRO A 328 24.40 -4.52 -0.53
C PRO A 328 22.90 -4.82 -0.50
N THR A 329 22.11 -3.87 -0.97
CA THR A 329 20.67 -4.06 -1.05
C THR A 329 20.38 -5.27 -1.94
N TYR A 330 19.33 -6.04 -1.63
CA TYR A 330 18.91 -7.19 -2.45
C TYR A 330 18.74 -6.80 -3.93
N GLN A 331 18.36 -5.54 -4.19
CA GLN A 331 18.21 -4.94 -5.51
C GLN A 331 19.56 -4.78 -6.24
N GLU A 332 20.64 -4.40 -5.55
CA GLU A 332 21.99 -4.35 -6.14
C GLU A 332 22.54 -5.75 -6.44
N GLU A 333 22.30 -6.72 -5.56
CA GLU A 333 22.74 -8.10 -5.78
C GLU A 333 21.99 -8.77 -6.93
N GLU A 334 20.69 -8.49 -7.08
CA GLU A 334 19.88 -8.94 -8.21
C GLU A 334 20.30 -8.26 -9.53
N ALA A 335 20.58 -6.95 -9.51
CA ALA A 335 21.10 -6.21 -10.66
C ALA A 335 22.47 -6.75 -11.12
N LYS A 336 23.36 -7.05 -10.17
CA LYS A 336 24.67 -7.65 -10.43
C LYS A 336 24.54 -9.06 -11.02
N ASN A 337 23.64 -9.89 -10.48
CA ASN A 337 23.38 -11.23 -11.01
C ASN A 337 22.73 -11.21 -12.40
N ARG A 338 21.86 -10.24 -12.70
CA ARG A 338 21.32 -10.03 -14.05
C ARG A 338 22.39 -9.55 -15.04
N GLY A 339 23.34 -8.72 -14.60
CA GLY A 339 24.49 -8.27 -15.41
C GLY A 339 25.46 -9.40 -15.78
N VAL A 340 25.78 -10.28 -14.83
CA VAL A 340 26.66 -11.45 -15.07
C VAL A 340 26.02 -12.47 -16.02
N ARG A 341 24.69 -12.62 -16.01
CA ARG A 341 23.96 -13.48 -16.96
C ARG A 341 23.93 -12.94 -18.39
N ARG A 342 23.99 -11.60 -18.58
CA ARG A 342 24.09 -10.98 -19.91
C ARG A 342 25.51 -10.99 -20.49
N GLY A 343 26.54 -11.10 -19.65
CA GLY A 343 27.95 -11.17 -20.09
C GLY A 343 28.41 -12.55 -20.57
N ARG A 344 27.58 -13.59 -20.44
CA ARG A 344 27.89 -14.96 -20.87
C ARG A 344 27.08 -15.37 -22.11
N ALA A 345 26.95 -14.46 -23.08
CA ALA A 345 26.63 -14.85 -24.44
C ALA A 345 27.87 -15.58 -25.01
N VAL A 346 27.69 -16.87 -25.23
CA VAL A 346 28.63 -17.80 -25.83
C VAL A 346 29.21 -17.19 -27.12
N MET A 347 30.50 -16.84 -27.09
CA MET A 347 31.32 -16.70 -28.28
C MET A 347 31.61 -18.12 -28.79
N GLU A 348 30.72 -18.66 -29.62
CA GLU A 348 31.03 -19.83 -30.45
C GLU A 348 31.63 -19.31 -31.77
N ASP A 349 32.94 -19.56 -31.88
CA ASP A 349 33.80 -19.23 -33.01
C ASP A 349 33.88 -20.46 -33.94
N LYS A 350 33.64 -20.23 -35.25
CA LYS A 350 33.96 -21.04 -36.45
C LYS A 350 33.48 -22.49 -36.62
#